data_AF-A0A3B6C4F9-F1
#
_entry.id   AF-A0A3B6C4F9-F1
#
_cell.length_a   1.000
_cell.length_b   1.000
_cell.length_c   1.000
_cell.angle_alpha   90.00
_cell.angle_beta   90.00
_cell.angle_gamma   90.00
#
_symmetry.space_group_name_H-M   'P 1'
#
loop_
_entity.id
_entity.type
_entity.pdbx_description
1 polymer ?
#
loop_
_entity_poly.entity_id
_entity_poly.type
_entity_poly.pdbx_seq_one_letter_code
_entity_poly.pdbx_strand_id
1 'polypeptide(L)'
;MEAFRKQASKFKEQVAKQQQAVIKQFSTTGYERSDSVVIDEVELQQHQRLEKLYSSTRSGRDFQKDIVRAAEGLVSIGSKHIEVGTKFSEDCYRYGGENNADGEALTKAASLYGGALRNVEKEYEDFNRTLCSQIIDPLKAMAVCAPLEEARGFAQRYSRMRHEAEILSAEIARRKARVRESPVAEHTTKLEQSEGKMIEHKASMAVLGKEAVAALGAVESQQKRVTLQRLVGMVEAEKLFYLRLAAILDDVEAEMSSEKQKRESAPPSRKRAEMAQYFIAEAVHNFNGTTEKELSLIVGDYVVVRQIAPNGWAEGECRAKAGWFPAAYVERRENIPPNKVFPQA
;
A
#
# COMPACT_ATOMS: atom_id res chain seq x y z
N MET A 1 -42.15 3.40 -58.49
CA MET A 1 -41.22 2.28 -58.16
C MET A 1 -39.75 2.71 -58.12
N GLU A 2 -39.24 3.46 -59.10
CA GLU A 2 -37.83 3.92 -59.13
C GLU A 2 -37.45 4.93 -58.04
N ALA A 3 -38.35 5.85 -57.69
CA ALA A 3 -38.10 6.82 -56.62
C ALA A 3 -37.85 6.15 -55.26
N PHE A 4 -38.65 5.12 -54.94
CA PHE A 4 -38.46 4.31 -53.72
C PHE A 4 -37.15 3.53 -53.72
N ARG A 5 -36.70 2.99 -54.88
CA ARG A 5 -35.37 2.34 -54.97
C ARG A 5 -34.23 3.33 -54.76
N LYS A 6 -34.31 4.53 -55.34
CA LYS A 6 -33.30 5.59 -55.13
C LYS A 6 -33.24 6.02 -53.67
N GLN A 7 -34.39 6.13 -53.00
CA GLN A 7 -34.45 6.49 -51.59
C GLN A 7 -33.91 5.37 -50.69
N ALA A 8 -34.20 4.10 -51.00
CA ALA A 8 -33.64 2.95 -50.30
C ALA A 8 -32.11 2.81 -50.51
N SER A 9 -31.62 3.11 -51.71
CA SER A 9 -30.18 3.17 -52.02
C SER A 9 -29.47 4.24 -51.20
N LYS A 10 -30.03 5.45 -51.14
CA LYS A 10 -29.48 6.56 -50.34
C LYS A 10 -29.47 6.22 -48.85
N PHE A 11 -30.53 5.60 -48.35
CA PHE A 11 -30.61 5.17 -46.96
C PHE A 11 -29.57 4.08 -46.64
N LYS A 12 -29.41 3.08 -47.52
CA LYS A 12 -28.34 2.07 -47.39
C LYS A 12 -26.95 2.68 -47.36
N GLU A 13 -26.68 3.64 -48.24
CA GLU A 13 -25.37 4.32 -48.31
C GLU A 13 -25.11 5.19 -47.07
N GLN A 14 -26.16 5.83 -46.54
CA GLN A 14 -26.09 6.62 -45.31
C GLN A 14 -25.86 5.73 -44.08
N VAL A 15 -26.54 4.58 -44.00
CA VAL A 15 -26.32 3.57 -42.95
C VAL A 15 -24.90 2.99 -43.04
N ALA A 16 -24.41 2.69 -44.25
CA ALA A 16 -23.04 2.20 -44.44
C ALA A 16 -22.00 3.22 -43.97
N LYS A 17 -22.16 4.50 -44.35
CA LYS A 17 -21.27 5.59 -43.87
C LYS A 17 -21.33 5.76 -42.36
N GLN A 18 -22.51 5.60 -41.74
CA GLN A 18 -22.68 5.71 -40.30
C GLN A 18 -22.06 4.53 -39.55
N GLN A 19 -22.20 3.30 -40.07
CA GLN A 19 -21.52 2.12 -39.55
C GLN A 19 -19.99 2.25 -39.66
N GLN A 20 -19.49 2.76 -40.79
CA GLN A 20 -18.05 3.00 -40.99
C GLN A 20 -17.51 4.10 -40.06
N ALA A 21 -18.29 5.14 -39.77
CA ALA A 21 -17.95 6.18 -38.80
C ALA A 21 -17.92 5.65 -37.36
N VAL A 22 -18.85 4.76 -37.00
CA VAL A 22 -18.89 4.10 -35.69
C VAL A 22 -17.71 3.13 -35.54
N ILE A 23 -17.40 2.32 -36.55
CA ILE A 23 -16.21 1.46 -36.55
C ILE A 23 -14.93 2.30 -36.42
N LYS A 24 -14.86 3.46 -37.09
CA LYS A 24 -13.75 4.42 -36.94
C LYS A 24 -13.62 5.01 -35.54
N GLN A 25 -14.73 5.22 -34.82
CA GLN A 25 -14.71 5.65 -33.42
C GLN A 25 -14.18 4.57 -32.48
N PHE A 26 -14.46 3.29 -32.76
CA PHE A 26 -13.92 2.16 -31.99
C PHE A 26 -12.48 1.77 -32.39
N SER A 27 -12.04 2.13 -33.61
CA SER A 27 -10.67 1.97 -34.09
C SER A 27 -9.81 3.21 -33.78
N THR A 28 -9.72 3.60 -32.51
CA THR A 28 -8.93 4.77 -32.05
C THR A 28 -7.41 4.62 -32.29
N THR A 29 -6.95 3.52 -32.88
CA THR A 29 -5.52 3.23 -33.15
C THR A 29 -5.17 3.00 -34.62
N GLY A 30 -6.11 3.20 -35.55
CA GLY A 30 -5.83 3.14 -37.00
C GLY A 30 -5.52 1.76 -37.57
N TYR A 31 -5.87 0.67 -36.87
CA TYR A 31 -5.77 -0.70 -37.37
C TYR A 31 -7.18 -1.21 -37.69
N GLU A 32 -7.49 -1.37 -38.99
CA GLU A 32 -8.79 -1.84 -39.47
C GLU A 32 -8.73 -3.36 -39.73
N ARG A 33 -9.68 -4.09 -39.13
CA ARG A 33 -9.92 -5.51 -39.36
C ARG A 33 -10.64 -5.66 -40.71
N SER A 34 -9.98 -6.21 -41.72
CA SER A 34 -10.56 -6.38 -43.06
C SER A 34 -10.97 -7.83 -43.29
N ASP A 35 -12.29 -8.07 -43.32
CA ASP A 35 -12.94 -9.38 -43.43
C ASP A 35 -13.16 -9.87 -44.88
N SER A 36 -12.56 -9.28 -45.92
CA SER A 36 -12.85 -9.75 -47.28
C SER A 36 -11.74 -9.60 -48.32
N VAL A 37 -11.60 -10.68 -49.10
CA VAL A 37 -10.68 -10.97 -50.22
C VAL A 37 -9.38 -11.65 -49.79
N VAL A 38 -9.40 -13.00 -49.81
CA VAL A 38 -8.22 -13.85 -49.68
C VAL A 38 -7.33 -13.62 -50.91
N ILE A 39 -6.16 -13.04 -50.69
CA ILE A 39 -5.14 -12.82 -51.73
C ILE A 39 -4.38 -14.13 -52.02
N ASP A 40 -4.16 -14.91 -50.96
CA ASP A 40 -3.56 -16.25 -50.89
C ASP A 40 -3.81 -16.81 -49.46
N GLU A 41 -3.89 -18.14 -49.27
CA GLU A 41 -4.08 -18.78 -47.96
C GLU A 41 -2.93 -18.49 -46.99
N VAL A 42 -1.71 -18.43 -47.52
CA VAL A 42 -0.49 -18.08 -46.76
C VAL A 42 -0.57 -16.65 -46.22
N GLU A 43 -1.05 -15.70 -47.03
CA GLU A 43 -1.24 -14.31 -46.61
C GLU A 43 -2.31 -14.20 -45.53
N LEU A 44 -3.42 -14.91 -45.66
CA LEU A 44 -4.49 -14.91 -44.67
C LEU A 44 -3.99 -15.38 -43.30
N GLN A 45 -3.24 -16.48 -43.26
CA GLN A 45 -2.63 -16.98 -42.02
C GLN A 45 -1.68 -15.96 -41.39
N GLN A 46 -0.88 -15.28 -42.23
CA GLN A 46 0.05 -14.24 -41.79
C GLN A 46 -0.70 -13.03 -41.20
N HIS A 47 -1.76 -12.56 -41.87
CA HIS A 47 -2.60 -11.48 -41.38
C HIS A 47 -3.27 -11.83 -40.04
N GLN A 48 -3.87 -13.01 -39.92
CA GLN A 48 -4.48 -13.47 -38.66
C GLN A 48 -3.47 -13.56 -37.51
N ARG A 49 -2.24 -14.01 -37.79
CA ARG A 49 -1.16 -14.03 -36.79
C ARG A 49 -0.80 -12.62 -36.35
N LEU A 50 -0.71 -11.69 -37.30
CA LEU A 50 -0.43 -10.28 -37.01
C LEU A 50 -1.53 -9.64 -36.16
N GLU A 51 -2.80 -9.89 -36.45
CA GLU A 51 -3.93 -9.38 -35.64
C GLU A 51 -3.86 -9.90 -34.19
N LYS A 52 -3.57 -11.18 -34.00
CA LYS A 52 -3.39 -11.79 -32.66
C LYS A 52 -2.25 -11.14 -31.90
N LEU A 53 -1.10 -10.93 -32.56
CA LEU A 53 0.05 -10.28 -31.93
C LEU A 53 -0.22 -8.80 -31.62
N TYR A 54 -0.88 -8.08 -32.51
CA TYR A 54 -1.22 -6.67 -32.32
C TYR A 54 -2.20 -6.48 -31.15
N SER A 55 -3.25 -7.30 -31.08
CA SER A 55 -4.19 -7.30 -29.95
C SER A 55 -3.51 -7.71 -28.65
N SER A 56 -2.69 -8.77 -28.65
CA SER A 56 -1.95 -9.22 -27.46
C SER A 56 -0.99 -8.15 -26.92
N THR A 57 -0.19 -7.53 -27.78
CA THR A 57 0.75 -6.46 -27.37
C THR A 57 0.05 -5.19 -26.88
N ARG A 58 -1.14 -4.89 -27.42
CA ARG A 58 -2.02 -3.84 -26.90
C ARG A 58 -2.52 -4.17 -25.50
N SER A 59 -3.13 -5.33 -25.32
CA SER A 59 -3.63 -5.78 -24.02
C SER A 59 -2.51 -5.86 -22.97
N GLY A 60 -1.33 -6.35 -23.36
CA GLY A 60 -0.13 -6.39 -22.51
C GLY A 60 0.30 -5.00 -22.05
N ARG A 61 0.36 -4.02 -22.96
CA ARG A 61 0.66 -2.62 -22.60
C ARG A 61 -0.39 -2.04 -21.65
N ASP A 62 -1.67 -2.29 -21.93
CA ASP A 62 -2.77 -1.73 -21.13
C ASP A 62 -2.75 -2.31 -19.71
N PHE A 63 -2.52 -3.62 -19.56
CA PHE A 63 -2.32 -4.26 -18.26
C PHE A 63 -1.09 -3.71 -17.51
N GLN A 64 0.04 -3.50 -18.21
CA GLN A 64 1.23 -2.87 -17.60
C GLN A 64 0.91 -1.47 -17.05
N LYS A 65 0.10 -0.67 -17.76
CA LYS A 65 -0.34 0.65 -17.28
C LYS A 65 -1.24 0.57 -16.06
N ASP A 66 -2.13 -0.42 -16.00
CA ASP A 66 -2.99 -0.63 -14.83
C ASP A 66 -2.18 -1.04 -13.60
N ILE A 67 -1.17 -1.91 -13.76
CA ILE A 67 -0.22 -2.25 -12.68
C ILE A 67 0.50 -0.98 -12.20
N VAL A 68 1.02 -0.17 -13.11
CA VAL A 68 1.72 1.08 -12.77
C VAL A 68 0.80 2.00 -11.96
N ARG A 69 -0.44 2.23 -12.41
CA ARG A 69 -1.41 3.08 -11.70
C ARG A 69 -1.72 2.55 -10.31
N ALA A 70 -1.90 1.24 -10.16
CA ALA A 70 -2.15 0.63 -8.86
C ALA A 70 -0.94 0.79 -7.92
N ALA A 71 0.27 0.52 -8.41
CA ALA A 71 1.50 0.67 -7.62
C ALA A 71 1.77 2.13 -7.22
N GLU A 72 1.51 3.10 -8.11
CA GLU A 72 1.56 4.53 -7.77
C GLU A 72 0.55 4.90 -6.67
N GLY A 73 -0.64 4.30 -6.70
CA GLY A 73 -1.63 4.45 -5.64
C GLY A 73 -1.13 3.92 -4.30
N LEU A 74 -0.50 2.73 -4.28
CA LEU A 74 0.12 2.17 -3.07
C LEU A 74 1.23 3.06 -2.54
N VAL A 75 2.11 3.57 -3.41
CA VAL A 75 3.18 4.50 -3.02
C VAL A 75 2.60 5.77 -2.40
N SER A 76 1.54 6.34 -2.98
CA SER A 76 0.86 7.52 -2.45
C SER A 76 0.28 7.27 -1.05
N ILE A 77 -0.37 6.12 -0.85
CA ILE A 77 -0.88 5.71 0.47
C ILE A 77 0.27 5.55 1.46
N GLY A 78 1.35 4.88 1.07
CA GLY A 78 2.55 4.70 1.90
C GLY A 78 3.19 6.04 2.28
N SER A 79 3.29 7.00 1.35
CA SER A 79 3.77 8.35 1.65
C SER A 79 2.90 9.06 2.67
N LYS A 80 1.57 8.87 2.62
CA LYS A 80 0.69 9.45 3.62
C LYS A 80 0.83 8.77 4.99
N HIS A 81 1.06 7.46 5.01
CA HIS A 81 1.37 6.73 6.24
C HIS A 81 2.63 7.30 6.90
N ILE A 82 3.72 7.44 6.13
CA ILE A 82 4.98 8.04 6.58
C ILE A 82 4.77 9.44 7.19
N GLU A 83 4.03 10.31 6.52
CA GLU A 83 3.75 11.66 7.02
C GLU A 83 3.03 11.64 8.38
N VAL A 84 1.98 10.82 8.49
CA VAL A 84 1.18 10.72 9.73
C VAL A 84 1.96 10.06 10.85
N GLY A 85 2.66 8.96 10.55
CA GLY A 85 3.43 8.19 11.51
C GLY A 85 4.67 8.91 12.00
N THR A 86 5.35 9.68 11.15
CA THR A 86 6.45 10.56 11.56
C THR A 86 5.97 11.60 12.57
N LYS A 87 4.84 12.27 12.29
CA LYS A 87 4.25 13.23 13.23
C LYS A 87 3.85 12.56 14.54
N PHE A 88 3.27 11.36 14.48
CA PHE A 88 2.89 10.64 15.69
C PHE A 88 4.10 10.20 16.51
N SER A 89 5.18 9.75 15.86
CA SER A 89 6.46 9.45 16.50
C SER A 89 7.01 10.68 17.25
N GLU A 90 6.96 11.86 16.62
CA GLU A 90 7.35 13.12 17.25
C GLU A 90 6.48 13.46 18.47
N ASP A 91 5.16 13.28 18.38
CA ASP A 91 4.24 13.50 19.50
C ASP A 91 4.57 12.56 20.68
N CYS A 92 4.82 11.27 20.39
CA CYS A 92 5.25 10.29 21.38
C CYS A 92 6.58 10.68 22.04
N TYR A 93 7.55 11.16 21.26
CA TYR A 93 8.85 11.60 21.77
C TYR A 93 8.73 12.85 22.64
N ARG A 94 7.92 13.84 22.23
CA ARG A 94 7.66 15.04 23.03
C ARG A 94 7.02 14.70 24.36
N TYR A 95 5.98 13.86 24.35
CA TYR A 95 5.34 13.40 25.58
C TYR A 95 6.30 12.63 26.49
N GLY A 96 7.16 11.78 25.92
CA GLY A 96 8.15 11.00 26.65
C GLY A 96 9.33 11.81 27.18
N GLY A 97 9.70 12.93 26.54
CA GLY A 97 10.87 13.74 26.86
C GLY A 97 10.59 15.02 27.68
N GLU A 98 9.41 15.63 27.56
CA GLU A 98 9.09 16.91 28.21
C GLU A 98 8.58 16.74 29.66
N ASN A 99 8.12 15.54 30.03
CA ASN A 99 7.68 15.23 31.40
C ASN A 99 8.85 14.74 32.27
N ASN A 100 9.56 15.68 32.90
CA ASN A 100 10.49 15.43 34.02
C ASN A 100 9.76 14.99 35.32
N ALA A 101 8.59 14.37 35.22
CA ALA A 101 7.88 13.77 36.34
C ALA A 101 8.25 12.28 36.41
N ASP A 102 9.27 11.98 37.22
CA ASP A 102 9.58 10.68 37.83
C ASP A 102 8.92 9.44 37.17
N GLY A 103 9.47 9.02 36.03
CA GLY A 103 9.38 7.64 35.53
C GLY A 103 8.00 6.99 35.61
N GLU A 104 6.98 7.57 34.98
CA GLU A 104 5.68 6.94 34.82
C GLU A 104 5.74 5.89 33.68
N ALA A 105 5.14 4.71 33.87
CA ALA A 105 5.23 3.62 32.88
C ALA A 105 4.76 4.04 31.48
N LEU A 106 3.83 5.01 31.42
CA LEU A 106 3.28 5.57 30.20
C LEU A 106 4.29 6.41 29.40
N THR A 107 5.15 7.21 30.06
CA THR A 107 6.14 8.04 29.34
C THR A 107 7.19 7.16 28.65
N LYS A 108 7.63 6.09 29.31
CA LYS A 108 8.55 5.12 28.72
C LYS A 108 7.90 4.30 27.60
N ALA A 109 6.66 3.86 27.79
CA ALA A 109 5.86 3.21 26.75
C ALA A 109 5.71 4.09 25.50
N ALA A 110 5.39 5.38 25.68
CA ALA A 110 5.29 6.34 24.59
C ALA A 110 6.61 6.50 23.83
N SER A 111 7.74 6.64 24.53
CA SER A 111 9.07 6.73 23.90
C SER A 111 9.44 5.48 23.10
N LEU A 112 9.20 4.29 23.65
CA LEU A 112 9.47 3.01 22.97
C LEU A 112 8.65 2.89 21.69
N TYR A 113 7.35 3.13 21.78
CA TYR A 113 6.47 3.05 20.62
C TYR A 113 6.79 4.12 19.57
N GLY A 114 7.09 5.36 20.00
CA GLY A 114 7.53 6.43 19.09
C GLY A 114 8.82 6.07 18.35
N GLY A 115 9.78 5.42 19.02
CA GLY A 115 10.99 4.90 18.39
C GLY A 115 10.70 3.80 17.37
N ALA A 116 9.81 2.86 17.71
CA ALA A 116 9.38 1.81 16.79
C ALA A 116 8.67 2.36 15.54
N LEU A 117 7.80 3.36 15.69
CA LEU A 117 7.13 4.03 14.57
C LEU A 117 8.13 4.61 13.57
N ARG A 118 9.24 5.22 14.03
CA ARG A 118 10.31 5.68 13.13
C ARG A 118 10.91 4.57 12.27
N ASN A 119 11.09 3.38 12.85
CA ASN A 119 11.57 2.23 12.10
C ASN A 119 10.50 1.71 11.13
N VAL A 120 9.22 1.69 11.54
CA VAL A 120 8.08 1.38 10.67
C VAL A 120 8.04 2.32 9.47
N GLU A 121 8.15 3.64 9.68
CA GLU A 121 8.12 4.61 8.58
C GLU A 121 9.28 4.42 7.62
N LYS A 122 10.48 4.10 8.12
CA LYS A 122 11.62 3.76 7.28
C LYS A 122 11.34 2.53 6.40
N GLU A 123 10.66 1.51 6.94
CA GLU A 123 10.25 0.34 6.16
C GLU A 123 9.24 0.70 5.06
N TYR A 124 8.31 1.63 5.33
CA TYR A 124 7.43 2.17 4.30
C TYR A 124 8.20 2.95 3.23
N GLU A 125 9.21 3.75 3.61
CA GLU A 125 10.06 4.47 2.65
C GLU A 125 10.82 3.51 1.72
N ASP A 126 11.43 2.47 2.29
CA ASP A 126 12.19 1.47 1.54
C ASP A 126 11.29 0.61 0.64
N PHE A 127 10.09 0.27 1.10
CA PHE A 127 9.09 -0.42 0.28
C PHE A 127 8.61 0.47 -0.87
N ASN A 128 8.27 1.74 -0.62
CA ASN A 128 7.89 2.69 -1.65
C ASN A 128 8.99 2.87 -2.70
N ARG A 129 10.24 3.00 -2.27
CA ARG A 129 11.42 3.08 -3.16
C ARG A 129 11.56 1.82 -4.03
N THR A 130 11.30 0.65 -3.46
CA THR A 130 11.32 -0.63 -4.16
C THR A 130 10.21 -0.70 -5.21
N LEU A 131 8.97 -0.30 -4.87
CA LEU A 131 7.86 -0.23 -5.82
C LEU A 131 8.18 0.72 -6.99
N CYS A 132 8.71 1.91 -6.72
CA CYS A 132 9.11 2.86 -7.75
C CYS A 132 10.18 2.27 -8.69
N SER A 133 11.33 1.91 -8.14
CA SER A 133 12.52 1.56 -8.93
C SER A 133 12.45 0.18 -9.57
N GLN A 134 11.87 -0.81 -8.87
CA GLN A 134 11.88 -2.19 -9.33
C GLN A 134 10.62 -2.60 -10.08
N ILE A 135 9.51 -1.88 -9.92
CA ILE A 135 8.21 -2.22 -10.52
C ILE A 135 7.73 -1.13 -11.47
N ILE A 136 7.52 0.09 -10.99
CA ILE A 136 6.89 1.18 -11.74
C ILE A 136 7.78 1.61 -12.92
N ASP A 137 9.04 1.94 -12.69
CA ASP A 137 9.91 2.49 -13.74
C ASP A 137 10.16 1.48 -14.88
N PRO A 138 10.45 0.18 -14.62
CA PRO A 138 10.60 -0.80 -15.69
C PRO A 138 9.33 -1.01 -16.51
N LEU A 139 8.14 -0.99 -15.88
CA LEU A 139 6.87 -1.18 -16.58
C LEU A 139 6.47 0.07 -17.38
N LYS A 140 6.74 1.28 -16.87
CA LYS A 140 6.58 2.53 -17.63
C LYS A 140 7.46 2.54 -18.87
N ALA A 141 8.74 2.18 -18.71
CA ALA A 141 9.67 2.09 -19.82
C ALA A 141 9.22 1.07 -20.87
N MET A 142 8.68 -0.08 -20.44
CA MET A 142 8.15 -1.10 -21.34
C MET A 142 6.88 -0.65 -22.07
N ALA A 143 6.02 0.14 -21.42
CA ALA A 143 4.77 0.60 -22.01
C ALA A 143 4.93 1.66 -23.12
N VAL A 144 6.09 2.32 -23.18
CA VAL A 144 6.41 3.42 -24.12
C VAL A 144 7.75 3.19 -24.83
N CYS A 145 8.17 1.94 -24.99
CA CYS A 145 9.47 1.65 -25.61
C CYS A 145 9.46 1.87 -27.13
N ALA A 146 10.59 2.30 -27.69
CA ALA A 146 10.75 2.46 -29.14
C ALA A 146 10.44 1.17 -29.93
N PRO A 147 10.89 -0.03 -29.51
CA PRO A 147 10.55 -1.28 -30.21
C PRO A 147 9.04 -1.55 -30.35
N LEU A 148 8.22 -1.17 -29.36
CA LEU A 148 6.76 -1.33 -29.43
C LEU A 148 6.14 -0.40 -30.48
N GLU A 149 6.60 0.85 -30.54
CA GLU A 149 6.11 1.82 -31.52
C GLU A 149 6.57 1.47 -32.94
N GLU A 150 7.81 1.01 -33.12
CA GLU A 150 8.31 0.49 -34.40
C GLU A 150 7.51 -0.72 -34.88
N ALA A 151 7.27 -1.70 -34.00
CA ALA A 151 6.49 -2.90 -34.32
C ALA A 151 5.05 -2.56 -34.74
N ARG A 152 4.42 -1.58 -34.06
CA ARG A 152 3.10 -1.05 -34.45
C ARG A 152 3.14 -0.34 -35.80
N GLY A 153 4.21 0.41 -36.07
CA GLY A 153 4.43 1.07 -37.35
C GLY A 153 4.49 0.07 -38.50
N PHE A 154 5.21 -1.05 -38.33
CA PHE A 154 5.23 -2.13 -39.33
C PHE A 154 3.84 -2.72 -39.55
N ALA A 155 3.10 -3.02 -38.48
CA ALA A 155 1.75 -3.59 -38.57
C ALA A 155 0.75 -2.66 -39.29
N GLN A 156 0.82 -1.34 -39.03
CA GLN A 156 -0.01 -0.34 -39.71
C GLN A 156 0.35 -0.22 -41.19
N ARG A 157 1.66 -0.22 -41.52
CA ARG A 157 2.13 -0.22 -42.92
C ARG A 157 1.67 -1.48 -43.66
N TYR A 158 1.73 -2.65 -43.01
CA TYR A 158 1.22 -3.91 -43.57
C TYR A 158 -0.28 -3.82 -43.86
N SER A 159 -1.07 -3.31 -42.91
CA SER A 159 -2.52 -3.13 -43.08
C SER A 159 -2.85 -2.24 -44.28
N ARG A 160 -2.09 -1.15 -44.49
CA ARG A 160 -2.25 -0.28 -45.66
C ARG A 160 -1.90 -0.98 -46.97
N MET A 161 -0.76 -1.66 -47.03
CA MET A 161 -0.37 -2.43 -48.22
C MET A 161 -1.39 -3.52 -48.55
N ARG A 162 -1.93 -4.21 -47.54
CA ARG A 162 -2.96 -5.21 -47.76
C ARG A 162 -4.23 -4.61 -48.36
N HIS A 163 -4.67 -3.47 -47.85
CA HIS A 163 -5.82 -2.76 -48.42
C HIS A 163 -5.58 -2.32 -49.88
N GLU A 164 -4.38 -1.83 -50.19
CA GLU A 164 -3.98 -1.51 -51.57
C GLU A 164 -3.99 -2.76 -52.47
N ALA A 165 -3.57 -3.92 -51.94
CA ALA A 165 -3.62 -5.19 -52.65
C ALA A 165 -5.07 -5.65 -52.91
N GLU A 166 -6.00 -5.44 -51.97
CA GLU A 166 -7.43 -5.69 -52.17
C GLU A 166 -7.98 -4.83 -53.33
N ILE A 167 -7.63 -3.53 -53.37
CA ILE A 167 -8.03 -2.61 -54.44
C ILE A 167 -7.46 -3.05 -55.80
N LEU A 168 -6.16 -3.38 -55.84
CA LEU A 168 -5.49 -3.86 -57.05
C LEU A 168 -6.08 -5.19 -57.55
N SER A 169 -6.47 -6.08 -56.63
CA SER A 169 -7.11 -7.36 -56.95
C SER A 169 -8.47 -7.15 -57.63
N ALA A 170 -9.29 -6.24 -57.09
CA ALA A 170 -10.55 -5.86 -57.71
C ALA A 170 -10.37 -5.22 -59.10
N GLU A 171 -9.31 -4.43 -59.28
CA GLU A 171 -8.98 -3.84 -60.59
C GLU A 171 -8.55 -4.89 -61.62
N ILE A 172 -7.71 -5.86 -61.23
CA ILE A 172 -7.32 -6.98 -62.08
C ILE A 172 -8.55 -7.79 -62.49
N ALA A 173 -9.47 -8.08 -61.56
CA ALA A 173 -10.70 -8.80 -61.88
C ALA A 173 -11.54 -8.06 -62.94
N ARG A 174 -11.65 -6.72 -62.82
CA ARG A 174 -12.33 -5.89 -63.83
C ARG A 174 -11.63 -5.94 -65.20
N ARG A 175 -10.29 -5.90 -65.23
CA ARG A 175 -9.51 -5.97 -66.48
C ARG A 175 -9.60 -7.35 -67.14
N LYS A 176 -9.57 -8.43 -66.35
CA LYS A 176 -9.80 -9.80 -66.84
C LYS A 176 -11.16 -9.94 -67.52
N ALA A 177 -12.21 -9.37 -66.93
CA ALA A 177 -13.53 -9.35 -67.55
C ALA A 177 -13.54 -8.61 -68.90
N ARG A 178 -12.90 -7.43 -68.99
CA ARG A 178 -12.79 -6.66 -70.25
C ARG A 178 -12.01 -7.39 -71.33
N VAL A 179 -10.91 -8.06 -71.00
CA VAL A 179 -10.14 -8.87 -71.96
C VAL A 179 -10.96 -10.05 -72.48
N ARG A 180 -11.76 -10.69 -71.61
CA ARG A 180 -12.68 -11.78 -72.00
C ARG A 180 -13.79 -11.29 -72.94
N GLU A 181 -14.27 -10.07 -72.75
CA GLU A 181 -15.29 -9.44 -73.60
C GLU A 181 -14.70 -8.95 -74.94
N SER A 182 -13.47 -8.43 -74.92
CA SER A 182 -12.80 -7.87 -76.09
C SER A 182 -11.27 -8.07 -76.00
N PRO A 183 -10.71 -9.10 -76.68
CA PRO A 183 -9.29 -9.45 -76.60
C PRO A 183 -8.42 -8.55 -77.49
N VAL A 184 -8.41 -7.25 -77.21
CA VAL A 184 -7.56 -6.26 -77.89
C VAL A 184 -6.18 -6.20 -77.22
N ALA A 185 -5.12 -6.06 -78.02
CA ALA A 185 -3.73 -5.97 -77.55
C ALA A 185 -3.51 -4.89 -76.46
N GLU A 186 -4.24 -3.78 -76.52
CA GLU A 186 -4.19 -2.74 -75.50
C GLU A 186 -4.75 -3.23 -74.14
N HIS A 187 -5.87 -3.98 -74.16
CA HIS A 187 -6.49 -4.51 -72.95
C HIS A 187 -5.64 -5.62 -72.31
N THR A 188 -5.02 -6.48 -73.11
CA THR A 188 -4.11 -7.52 -72.62
C THR A 188 -2.86 -6.90 -71.99
N THR A 189 -2.24 -5.92 -72.66
CA THR A 189 -1.06 -5.21 -72.11
C THR A 189 -1.36 -4.54 -70.77
N LYS A 190 -2.52 -3.87 -70.62
CA LYS A 190 -2.92 -3.23 -69.35
C LYS A 190 -3.21 -4.24 -68.24
N LEU A 191 -3.72 -5.42 -68.58
CA LEU A 191 -3.93 -6.51 -67.64
C LEU A 191 -2.58 -7.05 -67.14
N GLU A 192 -1.66 -7.39 -68.04
CA GLU A 192 -0.31 -7.88 -67.72
C GLU A 192 0.44 -6.88 -66.83
N GLN A 193 0.37 -5.58 -67.13
CA GLN A 193 0.95 -4.54 -66.28
C GLN A 193 0.36 -4.50 -64.86
N SER A 194 -0.96 -4.68 -64.70
CA SER A 194 -1.57 -4.76 -63.36
C SER A 194 -1.21 -6.04 -62.62
N GLU A 195 -1.11 -7.16 -63.32
CA GLU A 195 -0.69 -8.44 -62.73
C GLU A 195 0.78 -8.39 -62.28
N GLY A 196 1.66 -7.78 -63.08
CA GLY A 196 3.05 -7.52 -62.68
C GLY A 196 3.15 -6.66 -61.41
N LYS A 197 2.38 -5.56 -61.35
CA LYS A 197 2.30 -4.71 -60.14
C LYS A 197 1.81 -5.49 -58.91
N MET A 198 0.83 -6.37 -59.09
CA MET A 198 0.32 -7.22 -58.01
C MET A 198 1.40 -8.19 -57.49
N ILE A 199 2.20 -8.79 -58.37
CA ILE A 199 3.27 -9.70 -57.97
C ILE A 199 4.30 -8.96 -57.09
N GLU A 200 4.77 -7.79 -57.54
CA GLU A 200 5.72 -6.97 -56.78
C GLU A 200 5.15 -6.48 -55.44
N HIS A 201 3.88 -6.08 -55.45
CA HIS A 201 3.18 -5.62 -54.25
C HIS A 201 2.99 -6.75 -53.23
N LYS A 202 2.61 -7.95 -53.67
CA LYS A 202 2.53 -9.14 -52.81
C LYS A 202 3.88 -9.51 -52.22
N ALA A 203 4.96 -9.44 -53.01
CA ALA A 203 6.32 -9.72 -52.52
C ALA A 203 6.74 -8.73 -51.43
N SER A 204 6.52 -7.43 -51.65
CA SER A 204 6.79 -6.37 -50.67
C SER A 204 5.96 -6.54 -49.40
N MET A 205 4.67 -6.86 -49.55
CA MET A 205 3.76 -7.11 -48.44
C MET A 205 4.18 -8.33 -47.61
N ALA A 206 4.64 -9.41 -48.26
CA ALA A 206 5.11 -10.61 -47.59
C ALA A 206 6.36 -10.35 -46.73
N VAL A 207 7.32 -9.55 -47.23
CA VAL A 207 8.51 -9.14 -46.48
C VAL A 207 8.11 -8.32 -45.26
N LEU A 208 7.32 -7.25 -45.46
CA LEU A 208 6.88 -6.39 -44.37
C LEU A 208 6.07 -7.16 -43.33
N GLY A 209 5.21 -8.08 -43.76
CA GLY A 209 4.44 -8.92 -42.85
C GLY A 209 5.32 -9.80 -41.98
N LYS A 210 6.44 -10.31 -42.52
CA LYS A 210 7.39 -11.14 -41.74
C LYS A 210 8.10 -10.29 -40.70
N GLU A 211 8.55 -9.10 -41.08
CA GLU A 211 9.15 -8.12 -40.18
C GLU A 211 8.19 -7.70 -39.08
N ALA A 212 6.93 -7.41 -39.42
CA ALA A 212 5.90 -7.01 -38.46
C ALA A 212 5.58 -8.12 -37.44
N VAL A 213 5.45 -9.37 -37.91
CA VAL A 213 5.23 -10.54 -37.03
C VAL A 213 6.44 -10.77 -36.12
N ALA A 214 7.66 -10.69 -36.65
CA ALA A 214 8.88 -10.86 -35.86
C ALA A 214 9.01 -9.77 -34.79
N ALA A 215 8.83 -8.50 -35.17
CA ALA A 215 8.92 -7.37 -34.26
C ALA A 215 7.85 -7.42 -33.15
N LEU A 216 6.58 -7.65 -33.50
CA LEU A 216 5.51 -7.77 -32.50
C LEU A 216 5.68 -9.00 -31.62
N GLY A 217 6.14 -10.14 -32.17
CA GLY A 217 6.41 -11.35 -31.40
C GLY A 217 7.54 -11.16 -30.38
N ALA A 218 8.59 -10.43 -30.75
CA ALA A 218 9.68 -10.07 -29.84
C ALA A 218 9.19 -9.15 -28.72
N VAL A 219 8.39 -8.12 -29.07
CA VAL A 219 7.81 -7.20 -28.08
C VAL A 219 6.85 -7.92 -27.15
N GLU A 220 5.97 -8.79 -27.65
CA GLU A 220 5.03 -9.57 -26.84
C GLU A 220 5.79 -10.46 -25.84
N SER A 221 6.81 -11.17 -26.31
CA SER A 221 7.64 -12.04 -25.45
C SER A 221 8.34 -11.23 -24.36
N GLN A 222 8.86 -10.06 -24.72
CA GLN A 222 9.50 -9.15 -23.77
C GLN A 222 8.52 -8.58 -22.75
N GLN A 223 7.33 -8.14 -23.19
CA GLN A 223 6.27 -7.66 -22.31
C GLN A 223 5.87 -8.73 -21.29
N LYS A 224 5.60 -9.96 -21.75
CA LYS A 224 5.25 -11.09 -20.87
C LYS A 224 6.34 -11.37 -19.84
N ARG A 225 7.59 -11.47 -20.28
CA ARG A 225 8.74 -11.74 -19.40
C ARG A 225 8.93 -10.67 -18.35
N VAL A 226 8.96 -9.40 -18.75
CA VAL A 226 9.13 -8.28 -17.83
C VAL A 226 7.93 -8.20 -16.89
N THR A 227 6.70 -8.21 -17.39
CA THR A 227 5.51 -8.13 -16.53
C THR A 227 5.48 -9.25 -15.49
N LEU A 228 5.75 -10.50 -15.88
CA LEU A 228 5.81 -11.60 -14.93
C LEU A 228 6.90 -11.38 -13.86
N GLN A 229 8.11 -11.01 -14.28
CA GLN A 229 9.21 -10.73 -13.35
C GLN A 229 8.85 -9.63 -12.35
N ARG A 230 8.16 -8.58 -12.79
CA ARG A 230 7.74 -7.46 -11.93
C ARG A 230 6.63 -7.86 -10.97
N LEU A 231 5.66 -8.66 -11.41
CA LEU A 231 4.62 -9.19 -10.52
C LEU A 231 5.19 -10.08 -9.41
N VAL A 232 6.15 -10.96 -9.75
CA VAL A 232 6.86 -11.78 -8.75
C VAL A 232 7.61 -10.88 -7.76
N GLY A 233 8.39 -9.91 -8.26
CA GLY A 233 9.12 -8.98 -7.40
C GLY A 233 8.21 -8.14 -6.50
N MET A 234 7.00 -7.81 -6.96
CA MET A 234 6.01 -7.09 -6.16
C MET A 234 5.52 -7.94 -4.98
N VAL A 235 5.19 -9.21 -5.22
CA VAL A 235 4.78 -10.16 -4.16
C VAL A 235 5.90 -10.37 -3.14
N GLU A 236 7.14 -10.52 -3.62
CA GLU A 236 8.31 -10.70 -2.75
C GLU A 236 8.58 -9.46 -1.89
N ALA A 237 8.54 -8.27 -2.50
CA ALA A 237 8.72 -7.01 -1.80
C ALA A 237 7.65 -6.77 -0.74
N GLU A 238 6.38 -7.03 -1.08
CA GLU A 238 5.23 -6.85 -0.19
C GLU A 238 5.29 -7.83 0.99
N LYS A 239 5.58 -9.12 0.73
CA LYS A 239 5.80 -10.11 1.79
C LYS A 239 6.91 -9.68 2.73
N LEU A 240 8.06 -9.28 2.19
CA LEU A 240 9.21 -8.92 3.00
C LEU A 240 8.95 -7.65 3.82
N PHE A 241 8.24 -6.68 3.24
CA PHE A 241 7.80 -5.47 3.94
C PHE A 241 6.94 -5.81 5.16
N TYR A 242 5.89 -6.61 5.02
CA TYR A 242 5.03 -7.00 6.14
C TYR A 242 5.76 -7.81 7.21
N LEU A 243 6.69 -8.69 6.82
CA LEU A 243 7.52 -9.43 7.77
C LEU A 243 8.42 -8.51 8.60
N ARG A 244 8.99 -7.48 7.98
CA ARG A 244 9.83 -6.49 8.70
C ARG A 244 9.00 -5.61 9.63
N LEU A 245 7.81 -5.21 9.21
CA LEU A 245 6.87 -4.51 10.10
C LEU A 245 6.49 -5.36 11.31
N ALA A 246 6.14 -6.63 11.09
CA ALA A 246 5.81 -7.55 12.18
C ALA A 246 6.98 -7.68 13.16
N ALA A 247 8.22 -7.85 12.67
CA ALA A 247 9.39 -7.95 13.53
C ALA A 247 9.61 -6.70 14.40
N ILE A 248 9.47 -5.49 13.82
CA ILE A 248 9.58 -4.23 14.59
C ILE A 248 8.51 -4.15 15.69
N LEU A 249 7.28 -4.58 15.37
CA LEU A 249 6.16 -4.55 16.30
C LEU A 249 6.29 -5.61 17.41
N ASP A 250 6.75 -6.82 17.07
CA ASP A 250 7.03 -7.88 18.03
C ASP A 250 8.13 -7.44 19.03
N ASP A 251 9.19 -6.81 18.54
CA ASP A 251 10.29 -6.31 19.38
C ASP A 251 9.80 -5.25 20.37
N VAL A 252 9.05 -4.24 19.90
CA VAL A 252 8.54 -3.18 20.79
C VAL A 252 7.49 -3.70 21.76
N GLU A 253 6.64 -4.64 21.35
CA GLU A 253 5.68 -5.30 22.25
C GLU A 253 6.40 -6.05 23.37
N ALA A 254 7.47 -6.79 23.05
CA ALA A 254 8.28 -7.49 24.02
C ALA A 254 8.97 -6.54 25.00
N GLU A 255 9.54 -5.43 24.51
CA GLU A 255 10.17 -4.40 25.35
C GLU A 255 9.16 -3.74 26.29
N MET A 256 8.00 -3.34 25.79
CA MET A 256 6.93 -2.72 26.58
C MET A 256 6.37 -3.69 27.63
N SER A 257 6.22 -4.96 27.28
CA SER A 257 5.77 -6.02 28.20
C SER A 257 6.79 -6.28 29.31
N SER A 258 8.09 -6.31 28.97
CA SER A 258 9.17 -6.44 29.96
C SER A 258 9.17 -5.26 30.93
N GLU A 259 8.97 -4.04 30.43
CA GLU A 259 8.91 -2.84 31.28
C GLU A 259 7.71 -2.87 32.22
N LYS A 260 6.55 -3.32 31.75
CA LYS A 260 5.36 -3.51 32.58
C LYS A 260 5.62 -4.54 33.68
N GLN A 261 6.21 -5.69 33.35
CA GLN A 261 6.53 -6.73 34.33
C GLN A 261 7.54 -6.25 35.39
N LYS A 262 8.57 -5.50 35.01
CA LYS A 262 9.55 -4.91 35.95
C LYS A 262 8.89 -3.96 36.95
N ARG A 263 7.82 -3.26 36.55
CA ARG A 263 7.05 -2.36 37.42
C ARG A 263 6.14 -3.12 38.37
N GLU A 264 5.44 -4.15 37.88
CA GLU A 264 4.55 -5.00 38.67
C GLU A 264 5.30 -5.88 39.69
N SER A 265 6.54 -6.27 39.40
CA SER A 265 7.40 -7.03 40.31
C SER A 265 8.26 -6.17 41.26
N ALA A 266 8.23 -4.85 41.10
CA ALA A 266 8.86 -3.96 42.07
C ALA A 266 8.02 -3.96 43.37
N PRO A 267 8.62 -4.21 44.56
CA PRO A 267 7.89 -4.07 45.81
C PRO A 267 7.30 -2.66 45.89
N PRO A 268 6.08 -2.48 46.44
CA PRO A 268 5.43 -1.18 46.48
C PRO A 268 6.39 -0.18 47.10
N SER A 269 6.89 0.73 46.26
CA SER A 269 7.81 1.77 46.68
C SER A 269 7.08 2.59 47.74
N ARG A 270 7.75 2.77 48.88
CA ARG A 270 7.31 3.48 50.09
C ARG A 270 7.00 4.97 49.89
N LYS A 271 6.56 5.40 48.71
CA LYS A 271 6.22 6.79 48.35
C LYS A 271 4.72 7.10 48.54
N ARG A 272 4.02 6.39 49.44
CA ARG A 272 2.68 6.76 49.93
C ARG A 272 2.67 6.97 51.46
N ALA A 273 3.80 7.41 51.99
CA ALA A 273 3.99 7.81 53.38
C ALA A 273 4.49 9.27 53.48
N GLU A 274 3.86 10.16 52.74
CA GLU A 274 3.80 11.60 53.04
C GLU A 274 2.28 11.86 53.22
N MET A 275 1.69 12.17 54.36
CA MET A 275 2.11 12.97 55.51
C MET A 275 1.47 12.44 56.82
N ALA A 276 1.90 11.29 57.33
CA ALA A 276 1.64 10.96 58.73
C ALA A 276 2.80 11.54 59.55
N GLN A 277 2.68 12.80 59.96
CA GLN A 277 3.68 13.45 60.78
C GLN A 277 3.64 12.80 62.17
N TYR A 278 4.43 11.73 62.35
CA TYR A 278 4.56 11.06 63.63
C TYR A 278 5.01 12.07 64.69
N PHE A 279 4.34 12.08 65.84
CA PHE A 279 4.76 12.92 66.96
C PHE A 279 4.59 12.18 68.27
N ILE A 280 5.36 12.60 69.27
CA ILE A 280 5.31 12.01 70.60
C ILE A 280 4.27 12.77 71.42
N ALA A 281 3.42 12.02 72.12
CA ALA A 281 2.46 12.58 73.05
C ALA A 281 2.58 11.87 74.41
N GLU A 282 2.30 12.58 75.50
CA GLU A 282 2.22 12.03 76.84
C GLU A 282 0.76 11.87 77.24
N ALA A 283 0.38 10.72 77.78
CA ALA A 283 -0.95 10.49 78.30
C ALA A 283 -1.22 11.38 79.52
N VAL A 284 -2.22 12.25 79.42
CA VAL A 284 -2.68 13.13 80.51
C VAL A 284 -3.91 12.57 81.22
N HIS A 285 -4.55 11.54 80.65
CA HIS A 285 -5.65 10.80 81.22
C HIS A 285 -5.45 9.28 81.07
N ASN A 286 -5.93 8.51 82.06
CA ASN A 286 -5.98 7.05 81.93
C ASN A 286 -7.08 6.67 80.92
N PHE A 287 -6.78 5.68 80.07
CA PHE A 287 -7.74 5.10 79.14
C PHE A 287 -7.62 3.57 79.21
N ASN A 288 -8.73 2.89 79.50
CA ASN A 288 -8.78 1.43 79.50
C ASN A 288 -9.47 0.98 78.21
N GLY A 289 -8.68 0.44 77.29
CA GLY A 289 -9.20 -0.18 76.07
C GLY A 289 -10.04 -1.39 76.40
N THR A 290 -11.23 -1.45 75.81
CA THR A 290 -12.21 -2.54 75.96
C THR A 290 -12.15 -3.55 74.82
N THR A 291 -11.47 -3.20 73.72
CA THR A 291 -11.29 -4.05 72.55
C THR A 291 -9.81 -4.26 72.24
N GLU A 292 -9.48 -5.34 71.52
CA GLU A 292 -8.09 -5.62 71.09
C GLU A 292 -7.53 -4.56 70.13
N LYS A 293 -8.39 -3.69 69.58
CA LYS A 293 -8.01 -2.58 68.71
C LYS A 293 -7.71 -1.30 69.48
N GLU A 294 -8.04 -1.24 70.77
CA GLU A 294 -7.85 -0.07 71.63
C GLU A 294 -6.56 -0.17 72.44
N LEU A 295 -5.77 0.90 72.47
CA LEU A 295 -4.53 0.97 73.23
C LEU A 295 -4.83 1.56 74.60
N SER A 296 -4.69 0.76 75.66
CA SER A 296 -4.81 1.26 77.03
C SER A 296 -3.64 2.17 77.39
N LEU A 297 -3.92 3.32 77.99
CA LEU A 297 -2.93 4.33 78.39
C LEU A 297 -3.03 4.61 79.89
N ILE A 298 -1.89 4.79 80.54
CA ILE A 298 -1.80 5.27 81.92
C ILE A 298 -1.15 6.65 81.89
N VAL A 299 -1.65 7.59 82.72
CA VAL A 299 -1.07 8.93 82.83
C VAL A 299 0.45 8.87 82.98
N GLY A 300 1.15 9.63 82.14
CA GLY A 300 2.62 9.64 82.04
C GLY A 300 3.21 8.67 81.03
N ASP A 301 2.40 7.86 80.34
CA ASP A 301 2.84 7.05 79.21
C ASP A 301 3.19 7.91 78.00
N TYR A 302 4.31 7.61 77.35
CA TYR A 302 4.69 8.22 76.07
C TYR A 302 4.21 7.36 74.92
N VAL A 303 3.46 7.96 74.01
CA VAL A 303 2.86 7.31 72.84
C VAL A 303 3.42 7.94 71.58
N VAL A 304 3.84 7.11 70.63
CA VAL A 304 4.16 7.57 69.28
C VAL A 304 2.87 7.61 68.48
N VAL A 305 2.32 8.80 68.28
CA VAL A 305 1.07 9.01 67.52
C VAL A 305 1.39 8.93 66.04
N ARG A 306 0.70 8.03 65.33
CA ARG A 306 0.86 7.79 63.89
C ARG A 306 -0.15 8.57 63.07
N GLN A 307 -1.39 8.64 63.55
CA GLN A 307 -2.47 9.37 62.90
C GLN A 307 -3.55 9.80 63.89
N ILE A 308 -4.28 10.86 63.53
CA ILE A 308 -5.49 11.31 64.23
C ILE A 308 -6.64 11.26 63.22
N ALA A 309 -7.67 10.48 63.54
CA ALA A 309 -8.89 10.39 62.77
C ALA A 309 -9.82 11.58 63.06
N PRO A 310 -10.64 12.03 62.08
CA PRO A 310 -11.56 13.17 62.26
C PRO A 310 -12.61 12.98 63.37
N ASN A 311 -12.84 11.75 63.82
CA ASN A 311 -13.77 11.40 64.90
C ASN A 311 -13.17 11.59 66.31
N GLY A 312 -11.98 12.19 66.42
CA GLY A 312 -11.33 12.46 67.71
C GLY A 312 -10.54 11.28 68.28
N TRP A 313 -10.35 10.20 67.52
CA TRP A 313 -9.48 9.08 67.90
C TRP A 313 -8.09 9.20 67.28
N ALA A 314 -7.07 8.82 68.03
CA ALA A 314 -5.69 8.73 67.58
C ALA A 314 -5.24 7.26 67.57
N GLU A 315 -4.43 6.91 66.58
CA GLU A 315 -3.73 5.63 66.55
C GLU A 315 -2.27 5.85 66.90
N GLY A 316 -1.75 5.02 67.79
CA GLY A 316 -0.37 5.13 68.23
C GLY A 316 0.17 3.83 68.78
N GLU A 317 1.43 3.88 69.19
CA GLU A 317 2.13 2.76 69.81
C GLU A 317 2.71 3.19 71.15
N CYS A 318 2.47 2.38 72.18
CA CYS A 318 3.04 2.52 73.51
C CYS A 318 3.35 1.13 74.08
N ARG A 319 4.51 0.97 74.73
CA ARG A 319 4.92 -0.31 75.35
C ARG A 319 4.80 -1.51 74.40
N ALA A 320 5.24 -1.35 73.14
CA ALA A 320 5.17 -2.35 72.06
C ALA A 320 3.75 -2.85 71.70
N LYS A 321 2.70 -2.13 72.14
CA LYS A 321 1.31 -2.36 71.73
C LYS A 321 0.83 -1.19 70.89
N ALA A 322 0.17 -1.51 69.78
CA ALA A 322 -0.44 -0.52 68.90
C ALA A 322 -1.96 -0.60 69.00
N GLY A 323 -2.61 0.56 68.93
CA GLY A 323 -4.06 0.63 68.96
C GLY A 323 -4.58 2.05 69.02
N TRP A 324 -5.90 2.15 69.13
CA TRP A 324 -6.65 3.40 69.11
C TRP A 324 -6.96 3.90 70.52
N PHE A 325 -6.88 5.21 70.72
CA PHE A 325 -7.25 5.89 71.97
C PHE A 325 -7.80 7.29 71.65
N PRO A 326 -8.56 7.93 72.56
CA PRO A 326 -9.07 9.27 72.30
C PRO A 326 -7.93 10.30 72.22
N ALA A 327 -7.87 11.09 71.15
CA ALA A 327 -6.80 12.07 70.94
C ALA A 327 -6.71 13.12 72.07
N ALA A 328 -7.83 13.42 72.72
CA ALA A 328 -7.90 14.35 73.85
C ALA A 328 -7.23 13.82 75.14
N TYR A 329 -6.85 12.54 75.19
CA TYR A 329 -6.26 11.92 76.38
C TYR A 329 -4.74 12.00 76.39
N VAL A 330 -4.14 12.55 75.34
CA VAL A 330 -2.70 12.74 75.21
C VAL A 330 -2.38 14.20 74.85
N GLU A 331 -1.25 14.70 75.32
CA GLU A 331 -0.74 16.04 75.00
C GLU A 331 0.56 15.91 74.20
N ARG A 332 0.67 16.64 73.08
CA ARG A 332 1.89 16.64 72.25
C ARG A 332 3.09 17.13 73.06
N ARG A 333 4.20 16.39 73.01
CA ARG A 333 5.48 16.76 73.63
C ARG A 333 6.54 16.97 72.54
N GLU A 334 7.34 18.02 72.70
CA GLU A 334 8.44 18.33 71.76
C GLU A 334 9.71 17.53 72.05
N ASN A 335 9.87 16.99 73.27
CA ASN A 335 11.03 16.18 73.71
C ASN A 335 10.64 15.16 74.81
N ILE A 336 11.23 13.96 74.80
CA ILE A 336 11.14 13.00 75.93
C ILE A 336 12.19 13.41 76.99
N PRO A 337 11.83 13.59 78.28
CA PRO A 337 12.81 13.80 79.34
C PRO A 337 13.79 12.61 79.42
N PRO A 338 15.11 12.84 79.53
CA PRO A 338 16.14 11.80 79.35
C PRO A 338 16.24 10.75 80.47
N ASN A 339 15.19 10.49 81.24
CA ASN A 339 15.30 9.56 82.37
C ASN A 339 13.99 8.84 82.74
N LYS A 340 13.52 7.95 81.87
CA LYS A 340 12.74 6.76 82.27
C LYS A 340 13.11 5.59 81.34
N VAL A 341 14.06 4.78 81.80
CA VAL A 341 14.35 3.46 81.23
C VAL A 341 13.10 2.61 81.44
N PHE A 342 12.45 2.16 80.36
CA PHE A 342 11.41 1.13 80.45
C PHE A 342 12.12 -0.22 80.65
N PRO A 343 11.91 -0.93 81.78
CA PRO A 343 12.38 -2.29 81.90
C PRO A 343 11.59 -3.17 80.91
N GLN A 344 12.32 -3.85 80.03
CA GLN A 344 11.76 -4.93 79.22
C GLN A 344 11.37 -6.07 80.15
N ALA A 345 10.12 -6.51 80.07
CA ALA A 345 9.66 -7.82 80.55
C ALA A 345 8.84 -8.46 79.44
#